data_AF-A0A182W496-F1
#
_entry.id   AF-A0A182W496-F1
#
_cell.length_a   1.000
_cell.length_b   1.000
_cell.length_c   1.000
_cell.angle_alpha   90.00
_cell.angle_beta   90.00
_cell.angle_gamma   90.00
#
_symmetry.space_group_name_H-M   'P 1'
#
loop_
_entity.id
_entity.type
_entity.pdbx_description
1 polymer ?
#
loop_
_entity_poly.entity_id
_entity_poly.type
_entity_poly.pdbx_seq_one_letter_code
_entity_poly.pdbx_strand_id
1 'polypeptide(L)'
;MESGGKRGGETPSISKVRPLITPASLQISSRGRVVFSIVPATGGQHQQQHHHQTREPSAGQEAPDATEEPFLSPEYINSLGKTIQFSESDVEKMWIYSLGVTLQRTVSSFAVNHQQQQQQHRHQQQEYDGAALHLLTEDALTPLDHVVLAMCEANLYQRASLMFLLDNG
;
A
#
# COMPACT_ATOMS: atom_id res chain seq x y z
N MET A 1 -8.34 33.70 22.69
CA MET A 1 -8.51 33.47 21.25
C MET A 1 -8.09 32.05 20.97
N GLU A 2 -9.06 31.15 20.99
CA GLU A 2 -8.86 29.72 20.78
C GLU A 2 -8.76 29.50 19.26
N SER A 3 -7.58 29.08 18.80
CA SER A 3 -7.35 28.82 17.38
C SER A 3 -7.97 27.47 17.02
N GLY A 4 -9.21 27.52 16.52
CA GLY A 4 -9.92 26.36 16.01
C GLY A 4 -9.14 25.70 14.88
N GLY A 5 -8.56 24.53 15.16
CA GLY A 5 -7.90 23.69 14.17
C GLY A 5 -8.92 23.24 13.13
N LYS A 6 -8.74 23.68 11.87
CA LYS A 6 -9.42 23.11 10.70
C LYS A 6 -9.10 21.61 10.65
N ARG A 7 -10.00 20.76 11.14
CA ARG A 7 -10.09 19.36 10.74
C ARG A 7 -10.80 19.32 9.38
N GLY A 8 -10.07 19.69 8.33
CA GLY A 8 -10.50 19.53 6.95
C GLY A 8 -9.82 18.29 6.37
N GLY A 9 -10.61 17.24 6.13
CA GLY A 9 -10.16 15.99 5.51
C GLY A 9 -9.92 16.20 4.02
N GLU A 10 -8.75 16.77 3.69
CA GLU A 10 -8.23 16.77 2.32
C GLU A 10 -7.21 15.63 2.22
N THR A 11 -7.38 14.75 1.22
CA THR A 11 -6.41 13.69 0.97
C THR A 11 -5.03 14.30 0.67
N PRO A 12 -3.95 13.87 1.36
CA PRO A 12 -2.64 14.50 1.25
C PRO A 12 -2.09 14.34 -0.16
N SER A 13 -1.57 15.45 -0.72
CA SER A 13 -0.94 15.44 -2.03
C SER A 13 0.29 14.51 -2.07
N ILE A 14 0.34 13.65 -3.09
CA ILE A 14 1.44 12.70 -3.28
C ILE A 14 2.79 13.36 -3.57
N SER A 15 2.78 14.63 -3.98
CA SER A 15 3.99 15.44 -4.17
C SER A 15 4.62 15.87 -2.85
N LYS A 16 3.86 15.85 -1.75
CA LYS A 16 4.31 16.23 -0.41
C LYS A 16 4.50 15.04 0.50
N VAL A 17 3.63 14.04 0.36
CA VAL A 17 3.57 12.85 1.22
C VAL A 17 3.56 11.61 0.36
N ARG A 18 4.36 10.62 0.70
CA ARG A 18 4.36 9.32 0.03
C ARG A 18 3.15 8.51 0.52
N PRO A 19 2.29 7.96 -0.37
CA PRO A 19 1.18 7.08 0.00
C PRO A 19 1.70 5.69 0.40
N LEU A 20 2.38 5.63 1.55
CA LEU A 20 3.12 4.49 2.04
C LEU A 20 2.73 4.15 3.47
N ILE A 21 2.35 2.91 3.68
CA ILE A 21 2.16 2.28 4.98
C ILE A 21 3.03 1.02 4.96
N THR A 22 3.78 0.81 6.04
CA THR A 22 4.60 -0.39 6.24
C THR A 22 4.38 -0.89 7.67
N PRO A 23 4.73 -2.14 7.99
CA PRO A 23 4.65 -2.63 9.37
C PRO A 23 5.43 -1.75 10.36
N ALA A 24 6.57 -1.19 9.93
CA ALA A 24 7.40 -0.31 10.74
C ALA A 24 6.80 1.09 10.95
N SER A 25 5.91 1.54 10.06
CA SER A 25 5.25 2.84 10.22
C SER A 25 4.03 2.78 11.14
N LEU A 26 3.53 1.58 11.47
CA LEU A 26 2.41 1.34 12.38
C LEU A 26 2.86 1.26 13.84
N GLN A 27 2.16 1.95 14.73
CA GLN A 27 2.39 1.91 16.17
C GLN A 27 1.07 1.65 16.91
N ILE A 28 1.16 0.87 17.98
CA ILE A 28 0.02 0.60 18.87
C ILE A 28 0.23 1.42 20.13
N SER A 29 -0.69 2.36 20.38
CA SER A 29 -0.70 3.13 21.62
C SER A 29 -1.06 2.25 22.83
N SER A 30 -0.74 2.71 24.04
CA SER A 30 -1.12 2.04 25.29
C SER A 30 -2.63 1.83 25.47
N ARG A 31 -3.46 2.54 24.70
CA ARG A 31 -4.93 2.39 24.67
C ARG A 31 -5.44 1.48 23.56
N GLY A 32 -4.55 0.75 22.87
CA GLY A 32 -4.91 -0.16 21.78
C GLY A 32 -5.30 0.52 20.47
N ARG A 33 -5.05 1.83 20.32
CA ARG A 33 -5.25 2.52 19.03
C ARG A 33 -4.05 2.32 18.12
N VAL A 34 -4.30 2.04 16.85
CA VAL A 34 -3.29 2.04 15.79
C VAL A 34 -3.12 3.47 15.29
N VAL A 35 -1.87 3.93 15.24
CA VAL A 35 -1.46 5.18 14.59
C VAL A 35 -0.37 4.85 13.58
N PHE A 36 -0.22 5.67 12.55
CA PHE A 36 0.81 5.47 11.54
C PHE A 36 1.58 6.76 11.28
N SER A 37 2.85 6.61 10.90
CA SER A 37 3.73 7.73 10.59
C SER A 37 3.61 8.13 9.11
N ILE A 38 3.55 9.43 8.86
CA ILE A 38 3.50 9.99 7.51
C ILE A 38 4.93 10.19 6.98
N VAL A 39 5.23 9.57 5.84
CA VAL A 39 6.53 9.69 5.18
C VAL A 39 6.49 10.84 4.15
N PRO A 40 7.34 11.87 4.27
CA PRO A 40 7.45 12.92 3.27
C PRO A 40 7.86 12.35 1.90
N ALA A 41 7.31 12.91 0.81
CA ALA A 41 7.65 12.49 -0.55
C ALA A 41 9.07 12.88 -0.99
N THR A 42 9.62 13.93 -0.36
CA THR A 42 11.03 14.33 -0.47
C THR A 42 11.72 13.86 0.80
N GLY A 43 12.76 13.03 0.68
CA GLY A 43 13.45 12.44 1.82
C GLY A 43 13.75 13.48 2.91
N GLY A 44 13.44 13.13 4.15
CA GLY A 44 13.91 13.91 5.29
C GLY A 44 15.43 14.01 5.20
N GLN A 45 15.95 15.24 5.26
CA GLN A 45 17.33 15.46 5.67
C GLN A 45 17.52 14.90 7.07
N HIS A 46 17.78 13.60 7.19
CA HIS A 46 18.46 13.09 8.37
C HIS A 46 19.88 13.65 8.33
N GLN A 47 20.17 14.43 9.37
CA GLN A 47 21.46 15.01 9.69
C GLN A 47 22.59 13.98 9.53
N GLN A 48 23.34 14.08 8.45
CA GLN A 48 24.79 13.87 8.50
C GLN A 48 25.43 15.17 8.02
N GLN A 49 25.90 15.95 8.99
CA GLN A 49 26.87 17.00 8.74
C GLN A 49 28.15 16.36 8.22
N HIS A 50 28.27 16.18 6.90
CA HIS A 50 29.57 16.05 6.25
C HIS A 50 29.58 16.84 4.93
N HIS A 51 30.15 18.04 5.05
CA HIS A 51 30.96 18.79 4.08
C HIS A 51 30.72 18.63 2.56
N HIS A 52 30.37 19.75 1.93
CA HIS A 52 30.83 20.23 0.61
C HIS A 52 30.57 19.33 -0.64
N GLN A 53 29.56 19.67 -1.44
CA GLN A 53 29.74 20.29 -2.77
C GLN A 53 28.40 20.57 -3.46
N THR A 54 28.35 21.72 -4.12
CA THR A 54 27.28 22.27 -4.94
C THR A 54 26.76 21.27 -5.96
N ARG A 55 25.54 20.76 -5.76
CA ARG A 55 24.76 20.08 -6.80
C ARG A 55 23.38 20.71 -6.85
N GLU A 56 22.99 21.13 -8.05
CA GLU A 56 21.76 21.86 -8.32
C GLU A 56 20.51 21.11 -7.82
N PRO A 57 19.45 21.80 -7.38
CA PRO A 57 18.23 21.15 -6.91
C PRO A 57 17.44 20.67 -8.13
N SER A 58 17.66 19.43 -8.54
CA SER A 58 16.64 18.73 -9.33
C SER A 58 15.45 18.51 -8.42
N ALA A 59 14.34 19.19 -8.72
CA ALA A 59 13.04 19.05 -8.06
C ALA A 59 12.38 17.70 -8.40
N GLY A 60 13.11 16.60 -8.20
CA GLY A 60 12.63 15.23 -8.36
C GLY A 60 12.35 14.62 -7.00
N GLN A 61 11.24 13.90 -6.88
CA GLN A 61 11.04 12.98 -5.76
C GLN A 61 12.18 11.96 -5.76
N GLU A 62 12.87 11.80 -4.63
CA GLU A 62 13.88 10.75 -4.47
C GLU A 62 13.23 9.38 -4.62
N ALA A 63 13.94 8.46 -5.31
CA ALA A 63 13.49 7.10 -5.50
C ALA A 63 13.23 6.42 -4.13
N PRO A 64 12.16 5.62 -4.01
CA PRO A 64 11.88 4.88 -2.79
C PRO A 64 13.01 3.89 -2.47
N ASP A 65 13.22 3.62 -1.18
CA ASP A 65 14.16 2.58 -0.75
C ASP A 65 13.67 1.20 -1.22
N ALA A 66 14.58 0.27 -1.49
CA ALA A 66 14.26 -1.09 -1.96
C ALA A 66 13.38 -1.86 -0.97
N THR A 67 13.41 -1.48 0.31
CA THR A 67 12.53 -2.05 1.34
C THR A 67 11.11 -1.51 1.31
N GLU A 68 10.89 -0.32 0.75
CA GLU A 68 9.60 0.37 0.70
C GLU A 68 8.87 0.16 -0.63
N GLU A 69 9.61 0.05 -1.73
CA GLU A 69 9.08 -0.17 -3.09
C GLU A 69 7.96 -1.23 -3.14
N PRO A 70 8.06 -2.39 -2.46
CA PRO A 70 7.04 -3.42 -2.58
C PRO A 70 5.69 -3.04 -1.96
N PHE A 71 5.63 -2.00 -1.14
CA PHE A 71 4.42 -1.50 -0.49
C PHE A 71 3.79 -0.32 -1.25
N LEU A 72 4.43 0.16 -2.32
CA LEU A 72 3.93 1.26 -3.12
C LEU A 72 3.03 0.75 -4.24
N SER A 73 2.00 1.51 -4.56
CA SER A 73 1.09 1.14 -5.64
C SER A 73 1.74 1.30 -7.02
N PRO A 74 1.34 0.47 -8.01
CA PRO A 74 1.92 0.53 -9.35
C PRO A 74 1.80 1.91 -10.00
N GLU A 75 0.66 2.58 -9.83
CA GLU A 75 0.43 3.91 -10.38
C GLU A 75 1.29 5.01 -9.73
N TYR A 76 1.60 4.90 -8.42
CA TYR A 76 2.52 5.83 -7.77
C TYR A 76 3.93 5.65 -8.31
N ILE A 77 4.43 4.40 -8.37
CA ILE A 77 5.76 4.07 -8.95
C ILE A 77 5.86 4.58 -10.39
N ASN A 78 4.83 4.32 -11.20
CA ASN A 78 4.79 4.74 -12.60
C ASN A 78 4.72 6.27 -12.78
N SER A 79 4.33 7.01 -11.74
CA SER A 79 4.27 8.47 -11.74
C SER A 79 5.55 9.15 -11.28
N LEU A 80 6.50 8.42 -10.68
CA LEU A 80 7.76 9.00 -10.22
C LEU A 80 8.50 9.68 -11.37
N GLY A 81 8.91 10.93 -11.15
CA GLY A 81 9.57 11.76 -12.17
C GLY A 81 8.66 12.28 -13.28
N LYS A 82 7.34 12.05 -13.20
CA LYS A 82 6.34 12.53 -14.16
C LYS A 82 5.36 13.49 -13.50
N THR A 83 4.93 14.50 -14.24
CA THR A 83 3.87 15.41 -13.81
C THR A 83 2.51 14.80 -14.17
N ILE A 84 2.04 13.85 -13.36
CA ILE A 84 0.70 13.25 -13.49
C ILE A 84 -0.21 13.85 -12.42
N GLN A 85 -1.41 14.28 -12.82
CA GLN A 85 -2.44 14.67 -11.87
C GLN A 85 -3.30 13.47 -11.53
N PHE A 86 -3.49 13.24 -10.24
CA PHE A 86 -4.35 12.21 -9.70
C PHE A 86 -5.53 12.88 -8.98
N SER A 87 -6.71 12.28 -9.11
CA SER A 87 -7.86 12.69 -8.32
C SER A 87 -7.67 12.29 -6.86
N GLU A 88 -8.49 12.85 -5.96
CA GLU A 88 -8.50 12.46 -4.55
C GLU A 88 -8.78 10.95 -4.38
N SER A 89 -9.70 10.40 -5.17
CA SER A 89 -10.03 8.97 -5.18
C SER A 89 -8.85 8.09 -5.60
N ASP A 90 -8.08 8.54 -6.60
CA ASP A 90 -6.89 7.82 -7.03
C ASP A 90 -5.85 7.76 -5.91
N VAL A 91 -5.62 8.88 -5.22
CA VAL A 91 -4.68 8.95 -4.10
C VAL A 91 -5.16 8.12 -2.92
N GLU A 92 -6.45 8.17 -2.57
CA GLU A 92 -7.05 7.29 -1.55
C GLU A 92 -6.74 5.83 -1.86
N LYS A 93 -6.93 5.41 -3.12
CA LYS A 93 -6.67 4.04 -3.54
C LYS A 93 -5.20 3.65 -3.49
N MET A 94 -4.26 4.60 -3.67
CA MET A 94 -2.83 4.34 -3.44
C MET A 94 -2.55 3.99 -1.97
N TRP A 95 -3.18 4.71 -1.03
CA TRP A 95 -3.08 4.41 0.40
C TRP A 95 -3.69 3.06 0.75
N ILE A 96 -4.86 2.74 0.18
CA ILE A 96 -5.54 1.45 0.36
C ILE A 96 -4.63 0.31 -0.11
N TYR A 97 -3.99 0.44 -1.27
CA TYR A 97 -3.05 -0.56 -1.76
C TYR A 97 -1.91 -0.80 -0.78
N SER A 98 -1.29 0.28 -0.31
CA SER A 98 -0.15 0.19 0.60
C SER A 98 -0.51 -0.48 1.94
N LEU A 99 -1.70 -0.17 2.47
CA LEU A 99 -2.24 -0.85 3.64
C LEU A 99 -2.54 -2.33 3.35
N GLY A 100 -3.13 -2.64 2.19
CA GLY A 100 -3.42 -4.02 1.76
C GLY A 100 -2.17 -4.87 1.74
N VAL A 101 -1.10 -4.41 1.09
CA VAL A 101 0.19 -5.12 1.07
C VAL A 101 0.78 -5.27 2.47
N THR A 102 0.65 -4.25 3.33
CA THR A 102 1.06 -4.33 4.73
C THR A 102 0.32 -5.41 5.50
N LEU A 103 -1.00 -5.49 5.35
CA LEU A 103 -1.83 -6.52 5.97
C LEU A 103 -1.48 -7.91 5.44
N GLN A 104 -1.35 -8.07 4.12
CA GLN A 104 -0.97 -9.33 3.49
C GLN A 104 0.34 -9.89 4.06
N ARG A 105 1.32 -9.01 4.35
CA ARG A 105 2.63 -9.40 4.90
C ARG A 105 2.65 -9.62 6.40
N THR A 106 1.69 -9.07 7.14
CA THR A 106 1.64 -9.15 8.62
C THR A 106 0.68 -10.21 9.13
N VAL A 107 -0.36 -10.53 8.38
CA VAL A 107 -1.35 -11.55 8.74
C VAL A 107 -0.83 -12.93 8.31
N SER A 108 -0.54 -13.80 9.29
CA SER A 108 0.07 -15.11 9.05
C SER A 108 -0.74 -16.05 8.15
N SER A 109 -2.07 -15.91 8.10
CA SER A 109 -2.94 -16.75 7.27
C SER A 109 -2.69 -16.57 5.77
N PHE A 110 -2.41 -15.35 5.29
CA PHE A 110 -2.11 -15.10 3.88
C PHE A 110 -0.79 -15.72 3.45
N ALA A 111 0.25 -15.56 4.27
CA ALA A 111 1.58 -16.08 3.99
C ALA A 111 1.58 -17.60 3.84
N VAL A 112 0.79 -18.30 4.67
CA VAL A 112 0.66 -19.76 4.64
C VAL A 112 -0.21 -20.22 3.46
N ASN A 113 -1.36 -19.59 3.21
CA ASN A 113 -2.29 -20.02 2.15
C ASN A 113 -1.72 -19.81 0.74
N HIS A 114 -1.03 -18.68 0.47
CA HIS A 114 -0.40 -18.45 -0.84
C HIS A 114 0.84 -19.33 -1.09
N GLN A 115 1.64 -19.64 -0.06
CA GLN A 115 2.77 -20.58 -0.21
C GLN A 115 2.29 -22.01 -0.49
N GLN A 116 1.21 -22.44 0.16
CA GLN A 116 0.60 -23.75 -0.12
C GLN A 116 0.04 -23.82 -1.55
N GLN A 117 -0.61 -22.76 -2.03
CA GLN A 117 -1.06 -22.66 -3.42
C GLN A 117 0.10 -22.71 -4.42
N GLN A 118 1.20 -21.96 -4.22
CA GLN A 118 2.36 -22.04 -5.13
C GLN A 118 2.99 -23.44 -5.17
N GLN A 119 3.03 -24.15 -4.04
CA GLN A 119 3.55 -25.53 -4.00
C GLN A 119 2.60 -26.54 -4.65
N GLN A 120 1.28 -26.33 -4.58
CA GLN A 120 0.30 -27.15 -5.29
C GLN A 120 0.30 -26.89 -6.79
N HIS A 121 0.42 -25.63 -7.25
CA HIS A 121 0.56 -25.30 -8.66
C HIS A 121 1.80 -25.94 -9.31
N ARG A 122 2.88 -26.13 -8.55
CA ARG A 122 4.08 -26.85 -9.01
C ARG A 122 3.91 -28.36 -9.15
N HIS A 123 2.96 -28.97 -8.44
CA HIS A 123 2.69 -30.41 -8.52
C HIS A 123 1.52 -30.77 -9.45
N GLN A 124 0.64 -29.82 -9.76
CA GLN A 124 -0.58 -30.10 -10.52
C GLN A 124 -0.54 -29.70 -12.00
N GLN A 125 0.61 -29.20 -12.49
CA GLN A 125 0.79 -28.91 -13.92
C GLN A 125 0.94 -30.18 -14.81
N GLN A 126 0.63 -31.36 -14.26
CA GLN A 126 0.62 -32.64 -15.00
C GLN A 126 -0.76 -33.28 -15.18
N GLU A 127 -1.85 -32.74 -14.63
CA GLU A 127 -3.16 -33.35 -14.83
C GLU A 127 -4.29 -32.32 -15.06
N TYR A 128 -5.25 -32.77 -15.86
CA TYR A 128 -6.14 -32.05 -16.74
C TYR A 128 -7.26 -31.22 -16.07
N ASP A 129 -7.83 -30.33 -16.89
CA ASP A 129 -9.20 -29.82 -16.91
C ASP A 129 -9.53 -28.46 -16.25
N GLY A 130 -9.70 -27.45 -17.10
CA GLY A 130 -9.81 -26.02 -16.78
C GLY A 130 -11.17 -25.55 -16.24
N ALA A 131 -12.00 -26.45 -15.72
CA ALA A 131 -13.29 -26.12 -15.10
C ALA A 131 -13.34 -26.34 -13.58
N ALA A 132 -12.45 -27.16 -13.02
CA ALA A 132 -12.40 -27.42 -11.56
C ALA A 132 -11.54 -26.40 -10.79
N LEU A 133 -10.71 -25.62 -11.48
CA LEU A 133 -9.77 -24.68 -10.85
C LEU A 133 -10.49 -23.48 -10.19
N HIS A 134 -11.67 -23.10 -10.69
CA HIS A 134 -12.43 -21.94 -10.21
C HIS A 134 -13.33 -22.26 -8.99
N LEU A 135 -13.71 -23.54 -8.81
CA LEU A 135 -14.57 -23.96 -7.71
C LEU A 135 -13.80 -24.31 -6.43
N LEU A 136 -12.49 -24.55 -6.51
CA LEU A 136 -11.63 -24.82 -5.35
C LEU A 136 -10.90 -23.57 -4.81
N THR A 137 -10.92 -22.46 -5.54
CA THR A 137 -10.17 -21.25 -5.19
C THR A 137 -10.91 -20.32 -4.23
N GLU A 138 -12.24 -20.35 -4.19
CA GLU A 138 -13.03 -19.50 -3.28
C GLU A 138 -13.26 -20.11 -1.89
N ASP A 139 -13.26 -21.44 -1.75
CA ASP A 139 -13.64 -22.12 -0.50
C ASP A 139 -12.57 -22.08 0.62
N ALA A 140 -11.39 -21.50 0.35
CA ALA A 140 -10.28 -21.44 1.30
C ALA A 140 -9.95 -20.01 1.79
N LEU A 141 -10.62 -18.99 1.25
CA LEU A 141 -10.36 -17.60 1.60
C LEU A 141 -11.25 -17.17 2.76
N THR A 142 -10.64 -16.66 3.82
CA THR A 142 -11.36 -15.98 4.89
C THR A 142 -11.96 -14.66 4.37
N PRO A 143 -12.98 -14.09 5.02
CA PRO A 143 -13.49 -12.77 4.67
C PRO A 143 -12.39 -11.69 4.66
N LEU A 144 -11.43 -11.79 5.57
CA LEU A 144 -10.26 -10.92 5.60
C LEU A 144 -9.39 -11.11 4.34
N ASP A 145 -9.29 -12.33 3.82
CA ASP A 145 -8.60 -12.64 2.55
C ASP A 145 -9.18 -11.88 1.37
N HIS A 146 -10.51 -11.89 1.22
CA HIS A 146 -11.19 -11.14 0.16
C HIS A 146 -10.98 -9.63 0.29
N VAL A 147 -11.04 -9.09 1.51
CA VAL A 147 -10.83 -7.66 1.77
C VAL A 147 -9.41 -7.24 1.34
N VAL A 148 -8.38 -7.96 1.79
CA VAL A 148 -6.99 -7.60 1.44
C VAL A 148 -6.72 -7.79 -0.05
N LEU A 149 -7.27 -8.82 -0.70
CA LEU A 149 -7.17 -8.98 -2.16
C LEU A 149 -7.79 -7.79 -2.90
N ALA A 150 -8.97 -7.34 -2.47
CA ALA A 150 -9.63 -6.17 -3.04
C ALA A 150 -8.85 -4.86 -2.81
N MET A 151 -8.11 -4.75 -1.70
CA MET A 151 -7.18 -3.65 -1.45
C MET A 151 -5.93 -3.73 -2.34
N CYS A 152 -5.40 -4.94 -2.58
CA CYS A 152 -4.18 -5.20 -3.36
C CYS A 152 -4.39 -5.25 -4.88
N GLU A 153 -5.62 -5.02 -5.38
CA GLU A 153 -5.91 -5.02 -6.82
C GLU A 153 -5.02 -4.02 -7.56
N ALA A 154 -4.32 -4.50 -8.59
CA ALA A 154 -3.35 -3.69 -9.34
C ALA A 154 -4.04 -2.65 -10.21
N ASN A 155 -5.23 -2.95 -10.74
CA ASN A 155 -6.02 -1.99 -11.49
C ASN A 155 -6.69 -1.00 -10.54
N LEU A 156 -6.23 0.24 -10.57
CA LEU A 156 -6.76 1.36 -9.77
C LEU A 156 -8.29 1.46 -9.82
N TYR A 157 -8.93 1.23 -10.97
CA TYR A 157 -10.38 1.37 -11.09
C TYR A 157 -11.16 0.23 -10.43
N GLN A 158 -10.58 -0.96 -10.35
CA GLN A 158 -11.17 -2.16 -9.74
C GLN A 158 -10.82 -2.28 -8.24
N ARG A 159 -9.76 -1.60 -7.80
CA ARG A 159 -9.38 -1.56 -6.38
C ARG A 159 -10.50 -1.00 -5.51
N ALA A 160 -10.71 -1.65 -4.38
CA ALA A 160 -11.71 -1.26 -3.40
C ALA A 160 -11.56 0.21 -2.96
N SER A 161 -12.69 0.88 -2.76
CA SER A 161 -12.73 2.21 -2.15
C SER A 161 -12.89 2.10 -0.63
N LEU A 162 -12.60 3.19 0.09
CA LEU A 162 -12.80 3.22 1.54
C LEU A 162 -14.26 2.94 1.91
N MET A 163 -15.23 3.49 1.16
CA MET A 163 -16.66 3.21 1.39
C MET A 163 -16.99 1.72 1.26
N PHE A 164 -16.50 1.07 0.19
CA PHE A 164 -16.71 -0.37 0.01
C PHE A 164 -16.12 -1.20 1.17
N LEU A 165 -14.91 -0.85 1.62
CA LEU A 165 -14.22 -1.57 2.69
C LEU A 165 -14.92 -1.40 4.05
N LEU A 166 -15.54 -0.24 4.30
CA LEU A 166 -16.29 0.02 5.53
C LEU A 166 -17.68 -0.61 5.54
N ASP A 167 -18.32 -0.73 4.37
CA ASP A 167 -19.64 -1.36 4.23
C ASP A 167 -19.59 -2.89 4.30
N ASN A 168 -18.43 -3.49 4.02
CA ASN A 168 -18.22 -4.96 4.01
C ASN A 168 -17.22 -5.44 5.08
N GLY A 169 -16.95 -4.62 6.10
CA GLY A 169 -16.06 -4.94 7.23
C GLY A 169 -16.76 -5.54 8.45
#